data_AF-A0A2D6MDD3-F1
#
_entry.id   AF-A0A2D6MDD3-F1
#
_cell.length_a   1.000
_cell.length_b   1.000
_cell.length_c   1.000
_cell.angle_alpha   90.00
_cell.angle_beta   90.00
_cell.angle_gamma   90.00
#
_symmetry.space_group_name_H-M   'P 1'
#
loop_
_entity.id
_entity.type
_entity.pdbx_description
1 polymer ?
#
loop_
_entity_poly.entity_id
_entity_poly.type
_entity_poly.pdbx_seq_one_letter_code
_entity_poly.pdbx_strand_id
1 'polypeptide(L)'
;MKTTKERLAQLEKVHAEAKELFCRKNSDYGDSFSTYGPIGVIMRLGDKIQRLTSISKNTIQIESESMRDTLIDLHNYAAMVIMLLDED
;
A
#
# COMPACT_ATOMS: atom_id res chain seq x y z
N MET A 1 1.01 -14.16 -24.43
CA MET A 1 1.54 -13.04 -23.62
C MET A 1 0.46 -11.97 -23.54
N LYS A 2 0.23 -11.32 -22.39
CA LYS A 2 -0.77 -10.24 -22.30
C LYS A 2 -0.30 -9.03 -23.12
N THR A 3 -1.23 -8.39 -23.82
CA THR A 3 -1.03 -7.15 -24.55
C THR A 3 -0.84 -5.97 -23.60
N THR A 4 -0.26 -4.86 -24.09
CA THR A 4 -0.16 -3.60 -23.34
C THR A 4 -1.53 -3.13 -22.86
N LYS A 5 -2.56 -3.21 -23.70
CA LYS A 5 -3.93 -2.83 -23.35
C LYS A 5 -4.47 -3.63 -22.17
N GLU A 6 -4.24 -4.94 -22.15
CA GLU A 6 -4.67 -5.78 -21.02
C GLU A 6 -3.91 -5.45 -19.75
N ARG A 7 -2.62 -5.12 -19.82
CA ARG A 7 -1.83 -4.71 -18.65
C ARG A 7 -2.28 -3.37 -18.08
N LEU A 8 -2.59 -2.40 -18.93
CA LEU A 8 -3.16 -1.12 -18.52
C LEU A 8 -4.50 -1.32 -17.80
N ALA A 9 -5.40 -2.13 -18.37
CA ALA A 9 -6.67 -2.44 -17.72
C ALA A 9 -6.51 -3.17 -16.36
N GLN A 10 -5.46 -3.98 -16.19
CA GLN A 10 -5.14 -4.56 -14.89
C GLN A 10 -4.64 -3.52 -13.89
N LEU A 11 -3.76 -2.62 -14.34
CA LEU A 11 -3.20 -1.55 -13.50
C LEU A 11 -4.29 -0.57 -13.04
N GLU A 12 -5.20 -0.19 -13.94
CA GLU A 12 -6.35 0.67 -13.63
C GLU A 12 -7.23 0.08 -12.51
N LYS A 13 -7.47 -1.24 -12.54
CA LYS A 13 -8.22 -1.92 -11.48
C LYS A 13 -7.49 -1.85 -10.13
N VAL A 14 -6.17 -2.04 -10.14
CA VAL A 14 -5.35 -1.93 -8.92
C VAL A 14 -5.37 -0.49 -8.38
N HIS A 15 -5.26 0.52 -9.24
CA HIS A 15 -5.36 1.92 -8.82
C HIS A 15 -6.73 2.25 -8.23
N ALA A 16 -7.82 1.74 -8.80
CA ALA A 16 -9.16 1.95 -8.27
C ALA A 16 -9.32 1.35 -6.87
N GLU A 17 -8.88 0.10 -6.68
CA GLU A 17 -8.88 -0.59 -5.38
C GLU A 17 -8.02 0.13 -4.34
N ALA A 18 -6.81 0.54 -4.73
CA ALA A 18 -5.91 1.27 -3.86
C ALA A 18 -6.48 2.62 -3.43
N LYS A 19 -7.08 3.36 -4.36
CA LYS A 19 -7.77 4.63 -4.09
C LYS A 19 -8.93 4.45 -3.12
N GLU A 20 -9.79 3.44 -3.33
CA GLU A 20 -10.90 3.14 -2.43
C GLU A 20 -10.40 2.82 -1.01
N LEU A 21 -9.34 2.00 -0.91
CA LEU A 21 -8.71 1.67 0.36
C LEU A 21 -8.13 2.90 1.07
N PHE A 22 -7.44 3.76 0.31
CA PHE A 22 -6.90 5.02 0.81
C PHE A 22 -8.02 5.91 1.34
N CYS A 23 -9.09 6.13 0.55
CA CYS A 23 -10.23 6.96 0.97
C CYS A 23 -10.85 6.45 2.27
N ARG A 24 -11.06 5.13 2.41
CA ARG A 24 -11.57 4.53 3.64
C ARG A 24 -10.65 4.78 4.82
N LYS A 25 -9.36 4.42 4.71
CA LYS A 25 -8.39 4.59 5.80
C LYS A 25 -8.18 6.06 6.18
N ASN A 26 -8.13 6.95 5.20
CA ASN A 26 -8.01 8.38 5.44
C ASN A 26 -9.26 8.96 6.10
N SER A 27 -10.45 8.40 5.83
CA SER A 27 -11.66 8.75 6.59
C SER A 27 -11.58 8.29 8.05
N ASP A 28 -10.98 7.14 8.32
CA ASP A 28 -10.86 6.58 9.67
C ASP A 28 -9.76 7.27 10.51
N TYR A 29 -8.63 7.60 9.89
CA TYR A 29 -7.42 8.06 10.58
C TYR A 29 -7.00 9.50 10.23
N GLY A 30 -7.67 10.16 9.28
CA GLY A 30 -7.26 11.46 8.75
C GLY A 30 -5.83 11.45 8.21
N ASP A 31 -5.20 12.62 8.24
CA ASP A 31 -3.83 12.87 7.78
C ASP A 31 -2.74 12.32 8.74
N SER A 32 -3.04 11.29 9.53
CA SER A 32 -2.09 10.69 10.49
C SER A 32 -0.82 10.11 9.85
N PHE A 33 -0.80 9.93 8.53
CA PHE A 33 0.38 9.47 7.82
C PHE A 33 1.45 10.58 7.69
N SER A 34 1.06 11.86 7.66
CA SER A 34 1.96 13.00 7.49
C SER A 34 2.73 13.39 8.75
N THR A 35 2.33 12.90 9.94
CA THR A 35 2.84 13.34 11.25
C THR A 35 4.36 13.35 11.39
N TYR A 36 5.06 12.44 10.72
CA TYR A 36 6.52 12.31 10.76
C TYR A 36 7.17 12.55 9.38
N GLY A 37 6.44 13.19 8.47
CA GLY A 37 6.84 13.45 7.10
C GLY A 37 7.13 12.17 6.29
N PRO A 38 7.80 12.32 5.13
CA PRO A 38 8.14 11.21 4.23
C PRO A 38 8.86 10.05 4.93
N ILE A 39 9.78 10.35 5.86
CA ILE A 39 10.57 9.35 6.58
C ILE A 39 9.67 8.44 7.43
N GLY A 40 8.66 8.99 8.12
CA GLY A 40 7.73 8.19 8.90
C GLY A 40 6.91 7.22 8.06
N VAL A 41 6.51 7.63 6.86
CA VAL A 41 5.78 6.80 5.92
C VAL A 41 6.68 5.67 5.37
N ILE A 42 7.95 5.96 5.06
CA ILE A 42 8.95 4.96 4.65
C ILE A 42 9.17 3.90 5.75
N MET A 43 9.23 4.31 7.02
CA MET A 43 9.39 3.37 8.13
C MET A 43 8.21 2.39 8.21
N ARG A 44 6.97 2.89 8.09
CA ARG A 44 5.75 2.05 8.07
C ARG A 44 5.73 1.09 6.87
N LEU A 45 6.25 1.53 5.72
CA LEU A 45 6.43 0.67 4.55
C LEU A 45 7.41 -0.49 4.87
N GLY A 46 8.52 -0.19 5.54
CA GLY A 46 9.48 -1.18 6.03
C GLY A 46 8.82 -2.24 6.94
N ASP A 47 8.03 -1.81 7.92
CA ASP A 47 7.32 -2.71 8.85
C ASP A 47 6.38 -3.67 8.10
N LYS A 48 5.65 -3.16 7.10
CA LYS A 48 4.74 -3.98 6.27
C LYS A 48 5.50 -4.98 5.40
N ILE A 49 6.65 -4.62 4.84
CA ILE A 49 7.51 -5.55 4.08
C ILE A 49 8.05 -6.67 4.97
N GLN A 50 8.52 -6.33 6.17
CA GLN A 50 9.02 -7.33 7.12
C GLN A 50 7.92 -8.33 7.51
N ARG A 51 6.70 -7.83 7.77
CA ARG A 51 5.53 -8.68 8.03
C ARG A 51 5.21 -9.60 6.85
N LEU A 52 5.17 -9.08 5.62
CA LEU A 52 4.90 -9.87 4.42
C LEU A 52 5.95 -10.98 4.23
N THR A 53 7.22 -10.66 4.44
CA THR A 53 8.34 -11.60 4.32
C THR A 53 8.27 -12.70 5.38
N SER A 54 7.78 -12.38 6.58
CA SER A 54 7.60 -13.33 7.67
C SER A 54 6.46 -14.31 7.41
N ILE A 55 5.35 -13.82 6.84
CA ILE A 55 4.19 -14.65 6.43
C ILE A 55 4.57 -15.57 5.26
N SER A 56 5.35 -15.09 4.30
CA SER A 56 5.77 -15.91 3.14
C SER A 56 6.68 -17.09 3.52
N LYS A 57 7.34 -17.06 4.69
CA LYS A 57 8.27 -18.10 5.15
C LYS A 57 7.61 -19.16 6.04
N ASN A 58 6.49 -18.83 6.68
CA ASN A 58 5.77 -19.73 7.56
C ASN A 58 4.45 -20.12 6.86
N THR A 59 4.27 -21.41 6.54
CA THR A 59 3.04 -21.99 5.95
C THR A 59 1.83 -21.96 6.91
N ILE A 60 1.78 -20.97 7.80
CA ILE A 60 0.69 -20.75 8.73
C ILE A 60 -0.03 -19.52 8.17
N GLN A 61 -1.15 -19.77 7.49
CA GLN A 61 -2.14 -18.74 7.19
C GLN A 61 -2.66 -18.19 8.51
N ILE A 62 -1.98 -17.19 9.06
CA ILE A 62 -2.52 -16.36 10.12
C ILE A 62 -3.61 -15.52 9.44
N GLU A 63 -4.84 -15.59 9.94
CA GLU A 63 -6.06 -14.94 9.42
C GLU A 63 -6.00 -13.40 9.32
N SER A 64 -4.84 -12.79 9.53
CA SER A 64 -4.64 -11.36 9.63
C SER A 64 -3.98 -10.80 8.37
N GLU A 65 -4.82 -10.34 7.44
CA GLU A 65 -4.46 -9.60 6.21
C GLU A 65 -3.83 -10.46 5.10
N SER A 66 -4.47 -10.48 3.92
CA SER A 66 -3.94 -11.27 2.80
C SER A 66 -2.67 -10.63 2.24
N MET A 67 -1.84 -11.44 1.56
CA MET A 67 -0.69 -10.94 0.80
C MET A 67 -1.11 -9.83 -0.17
N ARG A 68 -2.32 -9.94 -0.77
CA ARG A 68 -2.86 -8.92 -1.67
C ARG A 68 -3.11 -7.61 -0.94
N ASP A 69 -3.81 -7.64 0.20
CA ASP A 69 -4.14 -6.44 0.97
C ASP A 69 -2.85 -5.71 1.40
N THR A 70 -1.85 -6.47 1.83
CA THR A 70 -0.53 -5.93 2.19
C THR A 70 0.15 -5.26 1.00
N LEU A 71 0.06 -5.83 -0.20
CA LEU A 71 0.65 -5.24 -1.41
C LEU A 71 -0.10 -3.96 -1.84
N ILE A 72 -1.42 -3.88 -1.66
CA ILE A 72 -2.18 -2.65 -1.91
C ILE A 72 -1.82 -1.58 -0.87
N ASP A 73 -1.63 -1.96 0.40
CA ASP A 73 -1.11 -1.06 1.43
C ASP A 73 0.25 -0.49 1.04
N LEU A 74 1.18 -1.34 0.60
CA LEU A 74 2.51 -0.89 0.15
C LEU A 74 2.42 0.07 -1.04
N HIS A 75 1.51 -0.17 -1.98
CA HIS A 75 1.24 0.76 -3.08
C HIS A 75 0.78 2.14 -2.56
N ASN A 76 -0.16 2.18 -1.63
CA ASN A 76 -0.61 3.43 -1.03
C ASN A 76 0.48 4.11 -0.19
N TYR A 77 1.31 3.36 0.55
CA TYR A 77 2.44 3.93 1.30
C TYR A 77 3.44 4.61 0.37
N ALA A 78 3.75 4.02 -0.78
CA ALA A 78 4.60 4.66 -1.78
C ALA A 78 3.97 5.96 -2.32
N ALA A 79 2.67 5.94 -2.64
CA ALA A 79 1.95 7.13 -3.10
C ALA A 79 1.94 8.24 -2.04
N MET A 80 1.70 7.91 -0.76
CA MET A 80 1.71 8.86 0.35
C MET A 80 3.08 9.52 0.55
N VAL A 81 4.18 8.77 0.39
CA VAL A 81 5.54 9.37 0.41
C VAL A 81 5.67 10.42 -0.68
N ILE A 82 5.23 10.12 -1.90
CA ILE A 82 5.31 11.05 -3.03
C ILE A 82 4.45 12.29 -2.77
N MET A 83 3.23 12.11 -2.25
CA MET A 83 2.36 13.24 -1.88
C MET A 83 3.06 14.21 -0.94
N LEU A 84 3.71 13.70 0.12
CA LEU A 84 4.44 14.53 1.07
C LEU A 84 5.72 15.16 0.51
N LEU A 85 6.33 14.56 -0.53
CA LEU A 85 7.49 15.14 -1.21
C LEU A 85 7.08 16.23 -2.23
N ASP A 86 5.88 16.13 -2.78
CA ASP A 86 5.32 17.08 -3.76
C ASP A 86 4.55 18.24 -3.09
N GLU A 87 4.37 18.21 -1.76
CA GLU A 87 3.74 19.28 -0.97
C GLU A 87 4.66 20.51 -0.76
N ASP A 88 5.96 20.37 -1.06
CA ASP A 88 7.00 21.41 -0.97
C ASP A 88 7.19 22.20 -2.28
#